data_AF-A0A2W0BJ66-F1
#
_entry.id   AF-A0A2W0BJ66-F1
#
_cell.length_a   1.000
_cell.length_b   1.000
_cell.length_c   1.000
_cell.angle_alpha   90.00
_cell.angle_beta   90.00
_cell.angle_gamma   90.00
#
_symmetry.space_group_name_H-M   'P 1'
#
loop_
_entity.id
_entity.type
_entity.pdbx_description
1 polymer ?
#
loop_
_entity_poly.entity_id
_entity_poly.type
_entity_poly.pdbx_seq_one_letter_code
_entity_poly.pdbx_strand_id
1 'polypeptide(L)'
;MPELNGKQLIEKIHGRRQTSKLPAILIATRSEMTEQLRSMQDQVEDLIEKPFFTKEIARRIKRVVDKISLEKMAREAPGESVVRGNLQQMNTMDLFQSLELGHKTCRLTLTNAGQRCDLYFSDGQINHALYGGLRGDEAVFKVLTWTEGLFEIDFSGSSSEQTTTRSTQGLLMEGLRRLDEANRDAEENVLDA
;
A
#
# COMPACT_ATOMS: atom_id res chain seq x y z
N MET A 1 10.51 -20.32 27.13
CA MET A 1 9.72 -20.57 28.36
C MET A 1 9.74 -22.07 28.60
N PRO A 2 10.06 -22.55 29.81
CA PRO A 2 10.45 -23.95 30.02
C PRO A 2 9.33 -24.99 29.86
N GLU A 3 8.05 -24.61 29.89
CA GLU A 3 6.93 -25.58 29.79
C GLU A 3 6.01 -25.40 28.57
N LEU A 4 6.14 -24.29 27.82
CA LEU A 4 5.27 -24.01 26.68
C LEU A 4 6.07 -23.37 25.54
N ASN A 5 6.13 -24.09 24.42
CA ASN A 5 6.78 -23.61 23.20
C ASN A 5 5.88 -22.63 22.45
N GLY A 6 6.48 -21.70 21.69
CA GLY A 6 5.76 -20.64 20.96
C GLY A 6 4.64 -21.17 20.07
N LYS A 7 4.87 -22.33 19.43
CA LYS A 7 3.84 -23.05 18.66
C LYS A 7 2.61 -23.43 19.49
N GLN A 8 2.81 -24.09 20.62
CA GLN A 8 1.74 -24.55 21.50
C GLN A 8 0.97 -23.38 22.12
N LEU A 9 1.65 -22.25 22.35
CA LEU A 9 1.01 -21.03 22.80
C LEU A 9 0.06 -20.47 21.73
N ILE A 10 0.50 -20.42 20.47
CA ILE A 10 -0.33 -19.96 19.35
C ILE A 10 -1.54 -20.88 19.14
N GLU A 11 -1.35 -22.19 19.12
CA GLU A 11 -2.46 -23.15 18.99
C GLU A 11 -3.49 -22.99 20.14
N LYS A 12 -3.04 -22.76 21.37
CA LYS A 12 -3.93 -22.52 22.52
C LYS A 12 -4.64 -21.17 22.46
N ILE A 13 -3.95 -20.12 22.01
CA ILE A 13 -4.54 -18.78 21.85
C ILE A 13 -5.57 -18.83 20.72
N HIS A 14 -5.25 -19.44 19.58
CA HIS A 14 -6.16 -19.47 18.45
C HIS A 14 -7.30 -20.48 18.60
N GLY A 15 -7.13 -21.51 19.44
CA GLY A 15 -8.17 -22.51 19.73
C GLY A 15 -9.36 -21.99 20.55
N ARG A 16 -9.29 -20.78 21.14
CA ARG A 16 -10.41 -20.18 21.89
C ARG A 16 -11.16 -19.18 21.02
N ARG A 17 -12.51 -19.25 21.02
CA ARG A 17 -13.38 -18.42 20.17
C ARG A 17 -13.17 -16.90 20.33
N GLN A 18 -12.74 -16.44 21.51
CA GLN A 18 -12.51 -15.03 21.81
C GLN A 18 -11.11 -14.53 21.37
N THR A 19 -10.14 -15.44 21.21
CA THR A 19 -8.74 -15.09 20.89
C THR A 19 -8.25 -15.70 19.58
N SER A 20 -9.13 -16.38 18.84
CA SER A 20 -8.87 -16.98 17.51
C SER A 20 -8.45 -15.98 16.44
N LYS A 21 -8.74 -14.69 16.65
CA LYS A 21 -8.41 -13.60 15.71
C LYS A 21 -7.25 -12.72 16.19
N LEU A 22 -6.57 -13.08 17.28
CA LEU A 22 -5.46 -12.26 17.77
C LEU A 22 -4.26 -12.41 16.83
N PRO A 23 -3.74 -11.29 16.30
CA PRO A 23 -2.54 -11.31 15.48
C PRO A 23 -1.33 -11.63 16.36
N ALA A 24 -0.45 -12.48 15.84
CA ALA A 24 0.73 -12.91 16.54
C ALA A 24 1.96 -12.85 15.65
N ILE A 25 3.09 -12.45 16.24
CA ILE A 25 4.40 -12.47 15.60
C ILE A 25 5.25 -13.45 16.41
N LEU A 26 5.82 -14.45 15.74
CA LEU A 26 6.72 -15.40 16.36
C LEU A 26 8.17 -14.97 16.14
N ILE A 27 9.01 -15.21 17.14
CA ILE A 27 10.42 -14.85 17.08
C ILE A 27 11.24 -16.10 17.45
N ALA A 28 12.04 -16.59 16.53
CA ALA A 28 12.72 -17.88 16.62
C ALA A 28 14.17 -17.82 16.10
N THR A 29 14.99 -18.80 16.46
CA THR A 29 16.32 -18.98 15.87
C THR A 29 16.23 -19.72 14.53
N ARG A 30 17.28 -19.63 13.70
CA ARG A 30 17.33 -20.28 12.38
C ARG A 30 16.99 -21.76 12.43
N SER A 31 17.54 -22.48 13.41
CA SER A 31 17.33 -23.92 13.60
C SER A 31 15.86 -24.25 13.87
N GLU A 32 15.16 -23.43 14.66
CA GLU A 32 13.74 -23.62 14.99
C GLU A 32 12.82 -23.34 13.78
N MET A 33 13.20 -22.37 12.92
CA MET A 33 12.39 -21.98 11.76
C MET A 33 12.27 -23.07 10.69
N THR A 34 13.32 -23.88 10.51
CA THR A 34 13.38 -24.87 9.42
C THR A 34 12.41 -26.04 9.60
N GLU A 35 12.07 -26.40 10.84
CA GLU A 35 11.49 -27.70 11.17
C GLU A 35 10.13 -27.64 11.86
N GLN A 36 9.89 -26.66 12.76
CA GLN A 36 8.62 -26.61 13.53
C GLN A 36 7.67 -25.48 13.13
N LEU A 37 8.19 -24.39 12.55
CA LEU A 37 7.45 -23.14 12.35
C LEU A 37 6.95 -22.91 10.93
N ARG A 38 7.43 -23.68 9.93
CA ARG A 38 6.92 -23.61 8.55
C ARG A 38 5.43 -23.90 8.45
N SER A 39 4.95 -24.90 9.18
CA SER A 39 3.52 -25.25 9.26
C SER A 39 2.65 -24.20 9.94
N MET A 40 3.27 -23.17 10.54
CA MET A 40 2.57 -22.09 11.24
C MET A 40 2.57 -20.78 10.47
N GLN A 41 3.20 -20.71 9.28
CA GLN A 41 3.28 -19.48 8.51
C GLN A 41 1.89 -18.89 8.22
N ASP A 42 0.88 -19.74 8.00
CA ASP A 42 -0.49 -19.30 7.74
C ASP A 42 -1.27 -18.88 9.01
N GLN A 43 -0.74 -19.16 10.20
CA GLN A 43 -1.41 -18.89 11.48
C GLN A 43 -0.85 -17.65 12.20
N VAL A 44 0.25 -17.08 11.69
CA VAL A 44 0.91 -15.91 12.30
C VAL A 44 1.10 -14.81 11.27
N GLU A 45 1.19 -13.57 11.75
CA GLU A 45 1.34 -12.40 10.88
C GLU A 45 2.77 -12.21 10.38
N ASP A 46 3.76 -12.59 11.20
CA ASP A 46 5.17 -12.57 10.82
C ASP A 46 5.97 -13.58 11.64
N LEU A 47 7.08 -14.04 11.08
CA LEU A 47 8.09 -14.86 11.74
C LEU A 47 9.44 -14.16 11.65
N ILE A 48 10.02 -13.82 12.80
CA ILE A 48 11.25 -13.05 12.90
C ILE A 48 12.39 -13.97 13.35
N GLU A 49 13.43 -14.07 12.52
CA GLU A 49 14.65 -14.82 12.84
C GLU A 49 15.56 -14.03 13.78
N LYS A 50 16.14 -14.68 14.79
CA LYS A 50 17.19 -14.14 15.66
C LYS A 50 18.59 -14.48 15.12
N PRO A 51 19.58 -13.58 15.24
CA PRO A 51 19.49 -12.22 15.79
C PRO A 51 18.98 -11.21 14.75
N PHE A 52 18.33 -10.14 15.22
CA PHE A 52 17.74 -9.10 14.37
C PHE A 52 18.15 -7.70 14.85
N PHE A 53 18.02 -6.71 13.96
CA PHE A 53 18.18 -5.30 14.32
C PHE A 53 16.85 -4.69 14.79
N THR A 54 16.87 -3.86 15.83
CA THR A 54 15.68 -3.21 16.39
C THR A 54 14.89 -2.40 15.36
N LYS A 55 15.60 -1.73 14.43
CA LYS A 55 14.98 -0.98 13.32
C LYS A 55 14.16 -1.88 12.40
N GLU A 56 14.61 -3.12 12.18
CA GLU A 56 13.91 -4.08 11.35
C GLU A 56 12.65 -4.61 12.04
N ILE A 57 12.73 -4.90 13.34
CA ILE A 57 11.55 -5.27 14.14
C ILE A 57 10.53 -4.15 14.18
N ALA A 58 10.95 -2.90 14.42
CA ALA A 58 10.03 -1.77 14.45
C ALA A 58 9.26 -1.65 13.12
N ARG A 59 9.94 -1.85 11.97
CA ARG A 59 9.31 -1.86 10.65
C ARG A 59 8.35 -3.05 10.46
N ARG A 60 8.73 -4.24 10.92
CA ARG A 60 7.89 -5.46 10.86
C ARG A 60 6.64 -5.33 11.72
N ILE A 61 6.78 -4.90 12.97
CA ILE A 61 5.66 -4.63 13.89
C ILE A 61 4.75 -3.58 13.29
N LYS A 62 5.29 -2.45 12.79
CA LYS A 62 4.49 -1.41 12.17
C LYS A 62 3.66 -1.94 10.99
N ARG A 63 4.26 -2.72 10.09
CA ARG A 63 3.53 -3.38 8.98
C ARG A 63 2.38 -4.26 9.46
N VAL A 64 2.61 -5.06 10.50
CA VAL A 64 1.57 -5.93 11.07
C VAL A 64 0.46 -5.08 11.71
N VAL A 65 0.80 -4.05 12.49
CA VAL A 65 -0.16 -3.13 13.11
C VAL A 65 -1.00 -2.39 12.06
N ASP A 66 -0.38 -1.89 10.99
CA ASP A 66 -1.06 -1.19 9.91
C ASP A 66 -2.04 -2.14 9.19
N LYS A 67 -1.64 -3.39 8.91
CA LYS A 67 -2.51 -4.42 8.34
C LYS A 67 -3.71 -4.73 9.24
N ILE A 68 -3.49 -4.93 10.54
CA ILE A 68 -4.57 -5.18 11.51
C ILE A 68 -5.51 -3.98 11.59
N SER A 69 -4.99 -2.77 11.54
CA SER A 69 -5.78 -1.54 11.60
C SER A 69 -6.68 -1.43 10.36
N LEU A 70 -6.15 -1.70 9.17
CA LEU A 70 -6.92 -1.75 7.93
C LEU A 70 -7.99 -2.84 7.95
N GLU A 71 -7.67 -4.04 8.44
CA GLU A 71 -8.65 -5.14 8.55
C GLU A 71 -9.74 -4.86 9.58
N LYS A 72 -9.41 -4.17 10.68
CA LYS A 72 -10.40 -3.69 11.66
C LYS A 72 -11.27 -2.58 11.09
N MET A 73 -10.69 -1.59 10.39
CA MET A 73 -11.45 -0.56 9.69
C MET A 73 -12.39 -1.19 8.65
N ALA A 74 -11.94 -2.22 7.93
CA ALA A 74 -12.78 -2.96 6.98
C ALA A 74 -13.87 -3.83 7.65
N ARG A 75 -13.67 -4.29 8.90
CA ARG A 75 -14.63 -5.15 9.63
C ARG A 75 -15.56 -4.40 10.58
N GLU A 76 -15.14 -3.25 11.11
CA GLU A 76 -15.85 -2.49 12.14
C GLU A 76 -16.48 -1.19 11.61
N ALA A 77 -16.34 -0.87 10.32
CA ALA A 77 -16.91 0.35 9.78
C ALA A 77 -17.71 0.16 8.48
N PRO A 78 -19.04 0.32 8.57
CA PRO A 78 -19.82 1.08 7.61
C PRO A 78 -19.56 2.61 7.70
N GLY A 79 -18.43 3.08 8.25
CA GLY A 79 -18.31 4.46 8.77
C GLY A 79 -16.97 5.18 8.71
N GLU A 80 -15.85 4.55 8.32
CA GLU A 80 -14.61 5.28 7.97
C GLU A 80 -14.26 4.95 6.53
N SER A 81 -14.92 5.66 5.62
CA SER A 81 -14.73 5.51 4.17
C SER A 81 -13.39 6.05 3.69
N VAL A 82 -12.51 6.55 4.57
CA VAL A 82 -11.35 7.36 4.19
C VAL A 82 -10.05 6.82 4.78
N VAL A 83 -9.07 6.52 3.94
CA VAL A 83 -7.70 6.12 4.31
C VAL A 83 -6.73 7.25 3.98
N ARG A 84 -5.79 7.58 4.88
CA ARG A 84 -4.82 8.68 4.70
C ARG A 84 -3.38 8.22 4.90
N GLY A 85 -2.45 8.84 4.19
CA GLY A 85 -1.02 8.59 4.36
C GLY A 85 -0.15 9.59 3.61
N ASN A 86 1.13 9.26 3.43
CA ASN A 86 2.08 10.10 2.71
C ASN A 86 2.74 9.36 1.54
N LEU A 87 3.12 10.11 0.50
CA LEU A 87 3.70 9.56 -0.72
C LEU A 87 5.13 9.04 -0.56
N GLN A 88 5.80 9.40 0.54
CA GLN A 88 7.14 8.90 0.88
C GLN A 88 7.10 7.46 1.42
N GLN A 89 5.97 7.04 1.99
CA GLN A 89 5.75 5.67 2.50
C GLN A 89 5.19 4.76 1.41
N MET A 90 4.30 5.29 0.57
CA MET A 90 3.68 4.58 -0.53
C MET A 90 3.56 5.55 -1.71
N ASN A 91 4.37 5.34 -2.74
CA ASN A 91 4.42 6.25 -3.88
C ASN A 91 3.11 6.14 -4.71
N THR A 92 2.93 7.07 -5.65
CA THR A 92 1.73 7.12 -6.50
C THR A 92 1.52 5.86 -7.34
N MET A 93 2.59 5.21 -7.77
CA MET A 93 2.55 3.97 -8.55
C MET A 93 2.02 2.80 -7.72
N ASP A 94 2.55 2.62 -6.51
CA ASP A 94 2.14 1.58 -5.57
C ASP A 94 0.65 1.74 -5.23
N LEU A 95 0.20 2.98 -5.04
CA LEU A 95 -1.22 3.30 -4.81
C LEU A 95 -2.09 2.87 -6.00
N PHE A 96 -1.70 3.22 -7.22
CA PHE A 96 -2.49 2.88 -8.42
C PHE A 96 -2.55 1.36 -8.62
N GLN A 97 -1.41 0.67 -8.48
CA GLN A 97 -1.35 -0.79 -8.59
C GLN A 97 -2.17 -1.48 -7.50
N SER A 98 -2.14 -0.98 -6.26
CA SER A 98 -2.91 -1.55 -5.15
C SER A 98 -4.42 -1.40 -5.36
N LEU A 99 -4.86 -0.24 -5.84
CA LEU A 99 -6.27 0.02 -6.14
C LEU A 99 -6.75 -0.78 -7.36
N GLU A 100 -5.90 -0.94 -8.38
CA GLU A 100 -6.17 -1.77 -9.56
C GLU A 100 -6.32 -3.24 -9.19
N LEU A 101 -5.32 -3.84 -8.53
CA LEU A 101 -5.35 -5.25 -8.12
C LEU A 101 -6.48 -5.53 -7.12
N GLY A 102 -6.79 -4.55 -6.27
CA GLY A 102 -7.89 -4.63 -5.31
C GLY A 102 -9.27 -4.40 -5.88
N HIS A 103 -9.40 -4.14 -7.20
CA HIS A 103 -10.66 -3.83 -7.88
C HIS A 103 -11.47 -2.74 -7.15
N LYS A 104 -10.78 -1.72 -6.62
CA LYS A 104 -11.41 -0.72 -5.75
C LYS A 104 -12.12 0.35 -6.56
N THR A 105 -13.31 0.72 -6.09
CA THR A 105 -14.05 1.90 -6.55
C THR A 105 -13.92 2.95 -5.45
N CYS A 106 -13.29 4.09 -5.76
CA CYS A 106 -12.98 5.13 -4.79
C CYS A 106 -12.52 6.44 -5.46
N ARG A 107 -12.45 7.52 -4.68
CA ARG A 107 -11.70 8.73 -5.03
C ARG A 107 -10.35 8.70 -4.32
N LEU A 108 -9.26 8.87 -5.05
CA LEU A 108 -7.92 9.12 -4.53
C LEU A 108 -7.60 10.60 -4.69
N THR A 109 -7.41 11.30 -3.59
CA THR A 109 -6.94 12.69 -3.55
C THR A 109 -5.46 12.69 -3.19
N LEU A 110 -4.64 13.36 -4.00
CA LEU A 110 -3.22 13.57 -3.78
C LEU A 110 -2.97 15.07 -3.60
N THR A 111 -2.17 15.44 -2.61
CA THR A 111 -1.76 16.84 -2.39
C THR A 111 -0.26 16.99 -2.18
N ASN A 112 0.36 17.93 -2.86
CA ASN A 112 1.79 18.26 -2.72
C ASN A 112 2.00 19.77 -2.92
N ALA A 113 2.70 20.44 -2.00
CA ALA A 113 3.08 21.85 -2.10
C ALA A 113 1.95 22.83 -2.53
N GLY A 114 0.72 22.61 -2.03
CA GLY A 114 -0.46 23.42 -2.37
C GLY A 114 -1.17 23.04 -3.68
N GLN A 115 -0.62 22.08 -4.43
CA GLN A 115 -1.25 21.46 -5.59
C GLN A 115 -2.09 20.27 -5.15
N ARG A 116 -3.16 20.00 -5.90
CA ARG A 116 -4.11 18.91 -5.63
C ARG A 116 -4.44 18.18 -6.92
N CYS A 117 -4.46 16.85 -6.84
CA CYS A 117 -4.95 15.96 -7.89
C CYS A 117 -6.06 15.07 -7.32
N ASP A 118 -7.20 15.01 -7.98
CA ASP A 118 -8.28 14.08 -7.65
C ASP A 118 -8.39 13.04 -8.77
N LEU A 119 -8.23 11.76 -8.41
CA LEU A 119 -8.41 10.62 -9.29
C LEU A 119 -9.61 9.80 -8.83
N TYR A 120 -10.36 9.26 -9.78
CA TYR A 120 -11.51 8.42 -9.51
C TYR A 120 -11.28 7.07 -10.15
N PHE A 121 -11.46 6.04 -9.34
CA PHE A 121 -11.33 4.64 -9.71
C PHE A 121 -12.71 4.00 -9.72
N SER A 122 -12.95 3.18 -10.72
CA SER A 122 -14.11 2.31 -10.85
C SER A 122 -13.61 0.91 -11.21
N ASP A 123 -13.87 -0.06 -10.35
CA ASP A 123 -13.39 -1.45 -10.50
C ASP A 123 -11.88 -1.54 -10.78
N GLY A 124 -11.08 -0.77 -10.03
CA GLY A 124 -9.63 -0.71 -10.18
C GLY A 124 -9.13 0.10 -11.40
N GLN A 125 -10.02 0.58 -12.26
CA GLN A 125 -9.67 1.39 -13.41
C GLN A 125 -9.82 2.89 -13.10
N ILE A 126 -8.78 3.68 -13.38
CA ILE A 126 -8.88 5.13 -13.32
C ILE A 126 -9.80 5.56 -14.46
N ASN A 127 -11.00 6.04 -14.15
CA ASN A 127 -11.95 6.55 -15.16
C ASN A 127 -11.90 8.07 -15.29
N HIS A 128 -11.54 8.77 -14.23
CA HIS A 128 -11.46 10.23 -14.23
C HIS A 128 -10.29 10.75 -13.41
N ALA A 129 -9.67 11.84 -13.86
CA ALA A 129 -8.60 12.51 -13.14
C ALA A 129 -8.64 14.02 -13.39
N LEU A 130 -8.36 14.80 -12.33
CA LEU A 130 -8.34 16.26 -12.34
C LEU A 130 -7.11 16.76 -11.58
N TYR A 131 -6.34 17.64 -12.23
CA TYR A 131 -5.18 18.29 -11.62
C TYR A 131 -5.14 19.75 -12.06
N GLY A 132 -5.56 20.67 -11.18
CA GLY A 132 -5.69 22.09 -11.55
C GLY A 132 -6.57 22.26 -12.81
N GLY A 133 -5.98 22.73 -13.92
CA GLY A 133 -6.65 22.83 -15.22
C GLY A 133 -6.49 21.61 -16.14
N LEU A 134 -5.73 20.59 -15.74
CA LEU A 134 -5.54 19.35 -16.50
C LEU A 134 -6.62 18.33 -16.15
N ARG A 135 -7.03 17.55 -17.15
CA ARG A 135 -8.10 16.53 -17.05
C ARG A 135 -7.69 15.27 -17.81
N GLY A 136 -8.06 14.10 -17.28
CA GLY A 136 -7.76 12.81 -17.91
C GLY A 136 -6.29 12.40 -17.81
N ASP A 137 -5.79 11.70 -18.83
CA ASP A 137 -4.46 11.09 -18.85
C ASP A 137 -3.34 12.05 -18.42
N GLU A 138 -3.36 13.32 -18.87
CA GLU A 138 -2.34 14.31 -18.53
C GLU A 138 -2.30 14.66 -17.03
N ALA A 139 -3.44 14.63 -16.34
CA ALA A 139 -3.49 14.81 -14.89
C ALA A 139 -2.82 13.62 -14.17
N VAL A 140 -3.03 12.40 -14.68
CA VAL A 140 -2.40 11.18 -14.16
C VAL A 140 -0.89 11.23 -14.36
N PHE A 141 -0.42 11.60 -15.55
CA PHE A 141 1.02 11.69 -15.83
C PHE A 141 1.72 12.73 -14.97
N LYS A 142 1.09 13.88 -14.72
CA LYS A 142 1.66 14.90 -13.83
C LYS A 142 1.83 14.40 -12.39
N VAL A 143 0.85 13.68 -11.86
CA VAL A 143 0.94 13.22 -10.46
C VAL A 143 1.89 12.04 -10.29
N LEU A 144 2.17 11.27 -11.34
CA LEU A 144 3.19 10.21 -11.32
C LEU A 144 4.61 10.76 -11.07
N THR A 145 4.85 12.05 -11.33
CA THR A 145 6.15 12.68 -11.05
C THR A 145 6.33 13.08 -9.58
N TRP A 146 5.31 12.90 -8.73
CA TRP A 146 5.36 13.29 -7.32
C TRP A 146 6.08 12.25 -6.47
N THR A 147 7.12 12.68 -5.76
CA THR A 147 7.90 11.86 -4.83
C THR A 147 7.56 12.11 -3.36
N GLU A 148 6.83 13.18 -3.07
CA GLU A 148 6.41 13.59 -1.74
C GLU A 148 4.99 14.19 -1.76
N GLY A 149 4.38 14.32 -0.58
CA GLY A 149 3.01 14.79 -0.42
C GLY A 149 2.16 13.86 0.44
N LEU A 150 0.86 14.15 0.47
CA LEU A 150 -0.15 13.39 1.21
C LEU A 150 -1.13 12.75 0.24
N PHE A 151 -1.70 11.61 0.64
CA PHE A 151 -2.79 10.97 -0.06
C PHE A 151 -3.98 10.72 0.87
N GLU A 152 -5.17 10.72 0.27
CA GLU A 152 -6.44 10.36 0.88
C GLU A 152 -7.24 9.49 -0.09
N ILE A 153 -7.65 8.30 0.33
CA ILE A 153 -8.52 7.39 -0.44
C ILE A 153 -9.89 7.41 0.21
N ASP A 154 -10.89 7.93 -0.48
CA ASP A 154 -12.29 7.96 -0.08
C ASP A 154 -13.09 6.91 -0.86
N PHE A 155 -13.41 5.79 -0.22
CA PHE A 155 -14.21 4.69 -0.75
C PHE A 155 -15.70 5.02 -0.92
N SER A 156 -16.16 6.18 -0.45
CA SER A 156 -17.50 6.69 -0.78
C SER A 156 -17.51 7.56 -2.04
N GLY A 157 -16.33 7.99 -2.49
CA GLY A 157 -16.17 8.81 -3.68
C GLY A 157 -16.21 7.98 -4.96
N SER A 158 -16.99 8.45 -5.94
CA SER A 158 -16.98 7.94 -7.31
C SER A 158 -17.29 9.08 -8.29
N SER A 159 -16.97 8.88 -9.56
CA SER A 159 -17.32 9.81 -10.64
C SER A 159 -17.90 9.03 -11.81
N SER A 160 -18.93 9.58 -12.44
CA SER A 160 -19.52 9.05 -13.69
C SER A 160 -18.80 9.56 -14.94
N GLU A 161 -17.81 10.44 -14.80
CA GLU A 161 -17.04 10.92 -15.94
C GLU A 161 -16.05 9.86 -16.45
N GLN A 162 -15.81 9.88 -17.75
CA GLN A 162 -14.76 9.09 -18.39
C GLN A 162 -13.84 10.06 -19.13
N THR A 163 -12.71 10.40 -18.52
CA THR A 163 -11.74 11.34 -19.10
C THR A 163 -10.40 10.70 -19.40
N THR A 164 -10.12 9.57 -18.77
CA THR A 164 -8.96 8.76 -19.13
C THR A 164 -9.28 7.89 -20.33
N THR A 165 -8.31 7.74 -21.23
CA THR A 165 -8.47 7.01 -22.49
C THR A 165 -7.79 5.65 -22.51
N ARG A 166 -6.93 5.39 -21.51
CA ARG A 166 -6.15 4.16 -21.35
C ARG A 166 -6.56 3.43 -20.07
N SER A 167 -6.26 2.13 -20.01
CA SER A 167 -6.34 1.38 -18.75
C SER A 167 -5.36 1.92 -17.71
N THR A 168 -5.59 1.65 -16.42
CA THR A 168 -4.66 2.05 -15.34
C THR A 168 -3.24 1.56 -15.63
N GLN A 169 -3.07 0.29 -16.00
CA GLN A 169 -1.78 -0.23 -16.45
C GLN A 169 -1.20 0.52 -17.67
N GLY A 170 -2.03 0.86 -18.66
CA GLY A 170 -1.59 1.62 -19.84
C GLY A 170 -1.13 3.05 -19.49
N LEU A 171 -1.80 3.70 -18.54
CA LEU A 171 -1.38 4.99 -17.99
C LEU A 171 -0.05 4.88 -17.25
N LEU A 172 0.13 3.84 -16.43
CA LEU A 172 1.38 3.61 -15.71
C LEU A 172 2.56 3.38 -16.68
N MET A 173 2.38 2.54 -17.70
CA MET A 173 3.43 2.26 -18.68
C MET A 173 3.82 3.50 -19.49
N GLU A 174 2.85 4.27 -19.97
CA GLU A 174 3.12 5.51 -20.70
C GLU A 174 3.73 6.59 -19.79
N GLY A 175 3.27 6.70 -18.54
CA GLY A 175 3.83 7.62 -17.55
C GLY A 175 5.29 7.30 -17.22
N LEU A 176 5.62 6.02 -17.04
CA LEU A 176 6.99 5.55 -16.84
C LEU A 176 7.89 5.86 -18.03
N ARG A 177 7.43 5.58 -19.27
CA ARG A 177 8.17 5.91 -20.49
C ARG A 177 8.52 7.41 -20.54
N ARG A 178 7.56 8.28 -20.24
CA ARG A 178 7.77 9.74 -20.21
C ARG A 178 8.74 10.19 -19.12
N LEU A 179 8.70 9.57 -17.94
CA LEU A 179 9.63 9.85 -16.85
C LEU A 179 11.07 9.44 -17.21
N ASP A 180 11.23 8.27 -17.82
CA ASP A 180 12.54 7.79 -18.27
C ASP A 180 13.13 8.68 -19.38
N GLU A 181 12.29 9.13 -20.33
CA GLU A 181 12.70 10.07 -21.38
C GLU A 181 13.14 11.41 -20.80
N ALA A 182 12.34 11.99 -19.88
CA ALA A 182 12.67 13.26 -19.24
C ALA A 182 13.95 13.21 -18.40
N ASN A 183 14.22 12.07 -17.74
CA ASN A 183 15.46 11.89 -16.98
C ASN A 183 16.70 11.80 -17.89
N ARG A 184 16.59 11.13 -19.04
CA ARG A 184 17.70 11.04 -20.01
C ARG A 184 18.03 12.40 -20.63
N ASP A 185 17.00 13.15 -21.04
CA ASP A 185 17.18 14.47 -21.61
C ASP A 185 17.82 15.46 -20.61
N ALA A 186 17.54 15.29 -19.31
CA ALA A 186 18.15 16.09 -18.25
C ALA A 186 19.64 15.74 -18.03
N GLU A 187 20.02 14.46 -18.14
CA GLU A 187 21.41 14.03 -18.02
C GLU A 187 22.28 14.46 -19.22
N GLU A 188 21.72 14.45 -20.43
CA GLU A 188 22.43 14.84 -21.66
C GLU A 188 22.71 16.35 -21.71
N ASN A 189 21.74 17.18 -21.28
CA ASN A 189 21.91 18.64 -21.23
C ASN A 189 22.91 19.14 -20.16
N VAL A 190 23.22 18.33 -19.13
CA VAL A 190 24.22 18.68 -18.10
C VAL A 190 25.64 18.40 -18.58
N LEU A 191 25.82 17.51 -19.56
CA LEU A 191 27.12 17.16 -20.13
C LEU A 191 27.57 18.14 -21.24
N ASP A 192 26.63 18.86 -21.85
CA ASP A 192 26.87 19.88 -22.89
C ASP A 192 26.98 21.33 -22.34
N ALA A 193 26.89 21.53 -21.02
CA ALA A 193 26.99 22.85 -20.35
C ALA A 193 28.30 23.01 -19.55
#